data_AF-A0A7K0LMU6-F1
#
_entry.id   AF-A0A7K0LMU6-F1
#
_cell.length_a   1.000
_cell.length_b   1.000
_cell.length_c   1.000
_cell.angle_alpha   90.00
_cell.angle_beta   90.00
_cell.angle_gamma   90.00
#
_symmetry.space_group_name_H-M   'P 1'
#
loop_
_entity.id
_entity.type
_entity.pdbx_description
1 polymer ?
#
loop_
_entity_poly.entity_id
_entity_poly.type
_entity_poly.pdbx_seq_one_letter_code
_entity_poly.pdbx_strand_id
1 'polypeptide(L)'
;MSETIAVLCPAGPGDVLPEWVTNFRGVVLPPTDPDSAASWVAQAALSLHAAIESLAPALSVTLVAVGTATTLAPQLGFAARAARRPISCYVLVDGELPSASTRSTDWPDAAVVVVCRAESMAAQALLRGWEVLGGDPADMIAELARR
;
A
#
# COMPACT_ATOMS: atom_id res chain seq x y z
N MET A 1 -22.74 1.11 6.64
CA MET A 1 -21.73 0.65 7.62
C MET A 1 -20.47 1.41 7.26
N SER A 2 -19.96 2.25 8.16
CA SER A 2 -18.87 3.16 7.87
C SER A 2 -17.55 2.40 7.80
N GLU A 3 -17.01 2.19 6.61
CA GLU A 3 -15.70 1.59 6.42
C GLU A 3 -14.64 2.68 6.64
N THR A 4 -13.93 2.59 7.76
CA THR A 4 -12.87 3.54 8.13
C THR A 4 -11.58 3.10 7.47
N ILE A 5 -11.08 3.91 6.55
CA ILE A 5 -9.86 3.66 5.79
C ILE A 5 -8.67 4.11 6.62
N ALA A 6 -7.84 3.16 7.04
CA ALA A 6 -6.48 3.45 7.47
C ALA A 6 -5.60 3.48 6.23
N VAL A 7 -5.14 4.66 5.83
CA VAL A 7 -4.22 4.82 4.70
C VAL A 7 -2.80 4.60 5.20
N LEU A 8 -2.20 3.49 4.82
CA LEU A 8 -0.79 3.25 5.09
C LEU A 8 0.00 3.53 3.84
N CYS A 9 0.62 4.70 3.86
CA CYS A 9 1.50 5.19 2.83
C CYS A 9 2.94 5.03 3.27
N PRO A 10 3.67 4.07 2.69
CA PRO A 10 5.09 4.26 2.54
C PRO A 10 5.38 5.10 1.28
N ALA A 11 6.06 6.23 1.48
CA ALA A 11 7.12 6.64 0.57
C ALA A 11 8.28 5.67 0.82
N GLY A 12 8.85 5.06 -0.22
CA GLY A 12 9.97 4.16 -0.03
C GLY A 12 11.22 4.88 0.50
N PRO A 13 12.32 4.15 0.76
CA PRO A 13 13.55 4.76 1.24
C PRO A 13 14.00 5.92 0.34
N GLY A 14 14.06 7.14 0.90
CA GLY A 14 14.47 8.35 0.19
C GLY A 14 13.39 9.03 -0.68
N ASP A 15 12.17 8.50 -0.73
CA ASP A 15 11.06 9.14 -1.46
C ASP A 15 10.47 10.32 -0.67
N VAL A 16 10.08 11.38 -1.39
CA VAL A 16 9.31 12.50 -0.81
C VAL A 16 7.84 12.13 -0.82
N LEU A 17 7.19 12.23 0.34
CA LEU A 17 5.75 11.98 0.46
C LEU A 17 4.95 13.04 -0.31
N PRO A 18 4.00 12.64 -1.16
CA PRO A 18 3.07 13.58 -1.76
C PRO A 18 2.21 14.25 -0.68
N GLU A 19 1.97 15.57 -0.81
CA GLU A 19 1.21 16.35 0.18
C GLU A 19 -0.19 15.78 0.45
N TRP A 20 -0.83 15.23 -0.59
CA TRP A 20 -2.17 14.66 -0.51
C TRP A 20 -2.29 13.48 0.46
N VAL A 21 -1.19 12.78 0.73
CA VAL A 21 -1.18 11.63 1.65
C VAL A 21 -1.64 12.03 3.04
N THR A 22 -1.29 13.24 3.50
CA THR A 22 -1.61 13.73 4.85
C THR A 22 -3.10 14.00 5.07
N ASN A 23 -3.91 14.04 4.01
CA ASN A 23 -5.35 14.34 4.10
C ASN A 23 -6.19 13.15 4.56
N PHE A 24 -5.62 11.95 4.61
CA PHE A 24 -6.32 10.77 5.07
C PHE A 24 -6.26 10.61 6.59
N ARG A 25 -7.33 10.09 7.19
CA ARG A 25 -7.31 9.71 8.61
C ARG A 25 -6.45 8.47 8.80
N GLY A 26 -5.67 8.43 9.88
CA GLY A 26 -4.88 7.24 10.21
C GLY A 26 -3.66 7.00 9.32
N VAL A 27 -3.12 8.07 8.72
CA VAL A 27 -1.89 8.01 7.93
C VAL A 27 -0.70 7.67 8.80
N VAL A 28 0.05 6.67 8.37
CA VAL A 28 1.17 6.12 9.12
C VAL A 28 2.36 6.03 8.21
N LEU A 29 3.40 6.76 8.60
CA LEU A 29 4.60 6.93 7.83
C LEU A 29 5.72 6.18 8.54
N PRO A 30 6.36 5.19 7.89
CA PRO A 30 7.59 4.64 8.43
C PRO A 30 8.69 5.72 8.46
N PRO A 31 9.74 5.52 9.27
CA PRO A 31 10.92 6.38 9.24
C PRO A 31 11.51 6.47 7.84
N THR A 32 11.91 7.68 7.44
CA THR A 32 12.35 8.00 6.07
C THR A 32 13.80 7.59 5.77
N ASP A 33 14.60 7.25 6.79
CA ASP A 33 16.02 6.92 6.65
C ASP A 33 16.35 5.55 7.27
N PRO A 34 16.00 4.45 6.58
CA PRO A 34 16.34 3.10 7.00
C PRO A 34 17.75 2.70 6.52
N ASP A 35 18.52 2.00 7.37
CA ASP A 35 19.83 1.43 6.97
C ASP A 35 19.75 0.43 5.80
N SER A 36 18.57 -0.15 5.54
CA SER A 36 18.31 -1.08 4.43
C SER A 36 16.81 -1.24 4.14
N ALA A 37 16.46 -1.77 2.95
CA ALA A 37 15.08 -2.13 2.62
C ALA A 37 14.45 -3.14 3.63
N ALA A 38 15.25 -4.06 4.17
CA ALA A 38 14.76 -4.99 5.19
C ALA A 38 14.43 -4.27 6.52
N SER A 39 15.30 -3.34 6.95
CA SER A 39 15.06 -2.49 8.12
C SER A 39 13.80 -1.64 7.91
N TRP A 40 13.65 -1.08 6.72
CA TRP A 40 12.47 -0.30 6.36
C TRP A 40 11.18 -1.13 6.41
N VAL A 41 11.17 -2.33 5.83
CA VAL A 41 9.98 -3.21 5.86
C VAL A 41 9.60 -3.55 7.30
N ALA A 42 10.58 -3.84 8.16
CA ALA A 42 10.33 -4.13 9.57
C ALA A 42 9.71 -2.93 10.30
N GLN A 43 10.24 -1.72 10.09
CA GLN A 43 9.73 -0.50 10.70
C GLN A 43 8.34 -0.12 10.16
N ALA A 44 8.12 -0.29 8.85
CA ALA A 44 6.83 -0.07 8.21
C ALA A 44 5.77 -1.05 8.71
N ALA A 45 6.11 -2.33 8.85
CA ALA A 45 5.21 -3.34 9.41
C ALA A 45 4.86 -3.06 10.88
N LEU A 46 5.81 -2.58 11.68
CA LEU A 46 5.55 -2.19 13.08
C LEU A 46 4.62 -0.97 13.16
N SER A 47 4.90 0.05 12.35
CA SER A 47 4.09 1.27 12.28
C SER A 47 2.67 0.93 11.82
N LEU A 48 2.54 0.10 10.79
CA LEU A 48 1.30 -0.51 10.32
C LEU A 48 0.51 -1.17 11.44
N HIS A 49 1.17 -2.02 12.23
CA HIS A 49 0.50 -2.72 13.31
C HIS A 49 -0.02 -1.77 14.40
N ALA A 50 0.82 -0.85 14.87
CA ALA A 50 0.46 0.12 15.91
C ALA A 50 -0.72 1.00 15.49
N ALA A 51 -0.77 1.37 14.21
CA ALA A 51 -1.85 2.16 13.65
C ALA A 51 -3.19 1.44 13.61
N ILE A 52 -3.18 0.19 13.13
CA ILE A 52 -4.37 -0.65 13.08
C ILE A 52 -4.94 -0.80 14.49
N GLU A 53 -4.08 -1.03 15.48
CA GLU A 53 -4.47 -1.12 16.88
C GLU A 53 -5.09 0.19 17.41
N SER A 54 -4.51 1.34 17.06
CA SER A 54 -5.00 2.66 17.50
C SER A 54 -6.32 3.09 16.85
N LEU A 55 -6.62 2.67 15.62
CA LEU A 55 -7.77 3.19 14.85
C LEU A 55 -9.06 2.42 15.13
N ALA A 56 -8.99 1.08 15.20
CA ALA A 56 -9.96 0.18 15.84
C ALA A 56 -9.62 -1.27 15.45
N PRO A 57 -9.66 -2.24 16.38
CA PRO A 57 -9.23 -3.63 16.13
C PRO A 57 -9.99 -4.42 15.06
N ALA A 58 -11.12 -3.90 14.57
CA ALA A 58 -12.05 -4.60 13.68
C ALA A 58 -12.13 -4.01 12.26
N LEU A 59 -11.22 -3.11 11.88
CA LEU A 59 -11.27 -2.43 10.59
C LEU A 59 -10.57 -3.22 9.46
N SER A 60 -11.17 -3.20 8.27
CA SER A 60 -10.53 -3.58 7.01
C SER A 60 -9.35 -2.64 6.74
N VAL A 61 -8.17 -3.19 6.40
CA VAL A 61 -6.96 -2.40 6.18
C VAL A 61 -6.65 -2.32 4.69
N THR A 62 -6.65 -1.10 4.14
CA THR A 62 -6.18 -0.83 2.78
C THR A 62 -4.73 -0.33 2.83
N LEU A 63 -3.81 -1.05 2.19
CA LEU A 63 -2.40 -0.66 2.11
C LEU A 63 -2.17 0.16 0.85
N VAL A 64 -1.70 1.40 0.98
CA VAL A 64 -1.45 2.30 -0.15
C VAL A 64 0.05 2.48 -0.34
N ALA A 65 0.67 1.73 -1.25
CA ALA A 65 2.09 1.91 -1.56
C ALA A 65 2.29 2.99 -2.62
N VAL A 66 3.21 3.93 -2.40
CA VAL A 66 3.49 5.03 -3.34
C VAL A 66 4.94 4.97 -3.81
N GLY A 67 5.17 5.22 -5.09
CA GLY A 67 6.52 5.33 -5.65
C GLY A 67 7.30 4.03 -5.51
N THR A 68 8.53 4.09 -4.97
CA THR A 68 9.39 2.89 -4.88
C THR A 68 8.85 1.83 -3.92
N ALA A 69 7.98 2.22 -2.97
CA ALA A 69 7.39 1.31 -2.01
C ALA A 69 6.43 0.29 -2.64
N THR A 70 5.90 0.55 -3.85
CA THR A 70 5.01 -0.38 -4.54
C THR A 70 5.66 -1.74 -4.75
N THR A 71 6.99 -1.77 -4.97
CA THR A 71 7.78 -2.99 -5.13
C THR A 71 7.89 -3.81 -3.84
N LEU A 72 7.68 -3.18 -2.69
CA LEU A 72 7.76 -3.76 -1.35
C LEU A 72 6.39 -4.23 -0.81
N ALA A 73 5.32 -4.00 -1.56
CA ALA A 73 3.97 -4.41 -1.19
C ALA A 73 3.85 -5.91 -0.81
N PRO A 74 4.50 -6.87 -1.50
CA PRO A 74 4.46 -8.26 -1.10
C PRO A 74 5.03 -8.50 0.29
N GLN A 75 6.19 -7.92 0.60
CA GLN A 75 6.86 -8.09 1.90
C GLN A 75 6.02 -7.51 3.04
N LEU A 76 5.37 -6.38 2.81
CA LEU A 76 4.43 -5.78 3.76
C LEU A 76 3.19 -6.64 3.96
N GLY A 77 2.63 -7.21 2.88
CA GLY A 77 1.53 -8.16 2.93
C GLY A 77 1.86 -9.39 3.77
N PHE A 78 3.02 -10.00 3.53
CA PHE A 78 3.50 -11.12 4.34
C PHE A 78 3.66 -10.76 5.82
N ALA A 79 4.21 -9.59 6.12
CA ALA A 79 4.37 -9.13 7.50
C ALA A 79 3.01 -8.90 8.19
N ALA A 80 2.05 -8.27 7.51
CA ALA A 80 0.71 -8.03 8.02
C ALA A 80 -0.06 -9.34 8.28
N ARG A 81 0.04 -10.30 7.35
CA ARG A 81 -0.52 -11.64 7.49
C ARG A 81 0.09 -12.40 8.68
N ALA A 82 1.42 -12.36 8.82
CA ALA A 82 2.11 -12.98 9.96
C ALA A 82 1.66 -12.38 11.30
N ALA A 83 1.32 -11.09 11.32
CA ALA A 83 0.76 -10.40 12.48
C ALA A 83 -0.75 -10.66 12.70
N ARG A 84 -1.40 -11.53 11.90
CA ARG A 84 -2.85 -11.79 11.91
C ARG A 84 -3.66 -10.49 11.76
N ARG A 85 -3.21 -9.64 10.84
CA ARG A 85 -3.88 -8.40 10.42
C ARG A 85 -3.92 -8.38 8.89
N PRO A 86 -4.82 -9.16 8.28
CA PRO A 86 -4.87 -9.27 6.82
C PRO A 86 -5.21 -7.93 6.18
N ILE A 87 -4.59 -7.67 5.04
CA ILE A 87 -4.87 -6.50 4.21
C ILE A 87 -6.08 -6.84 3.35
N SER A 88 -7.06 -5.93 3.26
CA SER A 88 -8.26 -6.13 2.44
C SER A 88 -8.06 -5.69 1.00
N CYS A 89 -7.19 -4.71 0.78
CA CYS A 89 -6.86 -4.18 -0.54
C CYS A 89 -5.45 -3.56 -0.57
N TYR A 90 -4.73 -3.77 -1.67
CA TYR A 90 -3.49 -3.09 -2.01
C TYR A 90 -3.77 -2.02 -3.06
N VAL A 91 -3.33 -0.79 -2.82
CA VAL A 91 -3.35 0.31 -3.78
C VAL A 91 -1.91 0.67 -4.12
N LEU A 92 -1.52 0.53 -5.38
CA LEU A 92 -0.17 0.87 -5.86
C LEU A 92 -0.23 2.16 -6.65
N VAL A 93 0.47 3.20 -6.19
CA VAL A 93 0.37 4.56 -6.74
C VAL A 93 1.68 4.98 -7.37
N ASP A 94 1.65 5.36 -8.65
CA ASP A 94 2.75 6.03 -9.37
C ASP A 94 4.14 5.41 -9.11
N GLY A 95 4.24 4.07 -9.15
CA GLY A 95 5.45 3.31 -8.84
C GLY A 95 5.72 2.17 -9.81
N GLU A 96 6.60 1.24 -9.43
CA GLU A 96 6.86 0.02 -10.19
C GLU A 96 6.04 -1.17 -9.64
N LEU A 97 5.52 -2.03 -10.51
CA LEU A 97 4.80 -3.21 -10.04
C LEU A 97 5.77 -4.24 -9.44
N PRO A 98 5.40 -4.93 -8.35
CA PRO A 98 6.20 -6.03 -7.82
C PRO A 98 6.59 -7.04 -8.90
N SER A 99 7.83 -7.50 -8.82
CA SER A 99 8.32 -8.58 -9.65
C SER A 99 7.48 -9.83 -9.42
N ALA A 100 7.05 -10.50 -10.49
CA ALA A 100 6.32 -11.76 -10.44
C ALA A 100 7.20 -12.97 -10.05
N SER A 101 8.29 -12.73 -9.32
CA SER A 101 9.27 -13.77 -9.00
C SER A 101 8.66 -14.89 -8.16
N THR A 102 9.21 -16.09 -8.27
CA THR A 102 8.81 -17.31 -7.54
C THR A 102 8.94 -17.24 -6.01
N ARG A 103 9.42 -16.12 -5.45
CA ARG A 103 9.44 -15.86 -4.00
C ARG A 103 8.19 -15.14 -3.49
N SER A 104 7.29 -14.77 -4.39
CA SER A 104 6.05 -14.02 -4.12
C SER A 104 4.80 -14.87 -4.39
N THR A 105 4.91 -16.20 -4.36
CA THR A 105 3.88 -17.14 -4.87
C THR A 105 2.51 -17.00 -4.21
N ASP A 106 2.47 -16.54 -2.97
CA ASP A 106 1.24 -16.37 -2.20
C ASP A 106 0.72 -14.92 -2.20
N TRP A 107 1.35 -14.04 -2.98
CA TRP A 107 0.94 -12.64 -3.14
C TRP A 107 0.51 -12.40 -4.61
N PRO A 108 -0.60 -11.68 -4.85
CA PRO A 108 -1.41 -10.97 -3.87
C PRO A 108 -2.39 -11.87 -3.12
N ASP A 109 -2.52 -11.64 -1.81
CA ASP A 109 -3.49 -12.32 -0.93
C ASP A 109 -4.78 -11.52 -0.73
N ALA A 110 -4.90 -10.37 -1.41
CA ALA A 110 -6.07 -9.49 -1.43
C ALA A 110 -6.19 -8.78 -2.78
N ALA A 111 -7.25 -8.00 -2.99
CA ALA A 111 -7.42 -7.25 -4.23
C ALA A 111 -6.27 -6.24 -4.44
N VAL A 112 -5.81 -6.09 -5.69
CA VAL A 112 -4.80 -5.09 -6.07
C VAL A 112 -5.42 -4.10 -7.03
N VAL A 113 -5.34 -2.82 -6.67
CA VAL A 113 -5.72 -1.68 -7.49
C VAL A 113 -4.45 -0.88 -7.80
N VAL A 114 -4.28 -0.50 -9.06
CA VAL A 114 -3.18 0.34 -9.50
C VAL A 114 -3.72 1.70 -9.87
N VAL A 115 -3.20 2.74 -9.23
CA VAL A 115 -3.50 4.13 -9.54
C VAL A 115 -2.26 4.71 -10.20
N CYS A 116 -2.31 4.94 -11.50
CA CYS A 116 -1.14 5.40 -12.22
C CYS A 116 -1.47 6.45 -13.27
N ARG A 117 -0.55 7.39 -13.42
CA ARG A 117 -0.59 8.36 -14.52
C ARG A 117 0.13 7.83 -15.77
N ALA A 118 0.99 6.82 -15.62
CA ALA A 118 1.81 6.26 -16.69
C ALA A 118 1.18 5.00 -17.33
N GLU A 119 1.04 5.02 -18.67
CA GLU A 119 0.44 3.92 -19.44
C GLU A 119 1.21 2.59 -19.34
N SER A 120 2.54 2.64 -19.15
CA SER A 120 3.37 1.43 -19.06
C SER A 120 3.06 0.58 -17.82
N MET A 121 2.80 1.22 -16.68
CA MET A 121 2.37 0.56 -15.45
C MET A 121 0.95 -0.01 -15.61
N ALA A 122 0.05 0.76 -16.26
CA ALA A 122 -1.31 0.32 -16.54
C ALA A 122 -1.34 -0.97 -17.37
N ALA A 123 -0.57 -1.03 -18.47
CA ALA A 123 -0.50 -2.22 -19.31
C ALA A 123 -0.03 -3.46 -18.54
N GLN A 124 1.00 -3.31 -17.70
CA GLN A 124 1.52 -4.41 -16.88
C GLN A 124 0.55 -4.86 -15.77
N ALA A 125 -0.24 -3.95 -15.22
CA ALA A 125 -1.26 -4.26 -14.23
C ALA A 125 -2.44 -5.04 -14.84
N LEU A 126 -2.88 -4.61 -16.03
CA LEU A 126 -3.93 -5.29 -16.79
C LEU A 126 -3.54 -6.73 -17.18
N LEU A 127 -2.28 -6.97 -17.56
CA LEU A 127 -1.77 -8.33 -17.82
C LEU A 127 -1.83 -9.24 -16.60
N ARG A 128 -1.81 -8.67 -15.39
CA ARG A 128 -1.96 -9.41 -14.12
C ARG A 128 -3.43 -9.51 -13.66
N GLY A 129 -4.37 -8.96 -14.42
CA GLY A 129 -5.79 -8.92 -14.08
C GLY A 129 -6.14 -7.95 -12.94
N TRP A 130 -5.29 -6.96 -12.67
CA TRP A 130 -5.51 -5.97 -11.61
C TRP A 130 -6.37 -4.80 -12.10
N GLU A 131 -7.16 -4.21 -11.20
CA GLU A 131 -7.93 -2.99 -11.49
C GLU A 131 -6.96 -1.83 -11.70
N VAL A 132 -7.19 -1.02 -12.74
CA VAL A 132 -6.40 0.17 -13.03
C VAL A 132 -7.30 1.39 -13.01
N LEU A 133 -6.95 2.37 -12.20
CA LEU A 133 -7.62 3.67 -12.10
C LEU A 133 -6.68 4.76 -12.61
N GLY A 134 -7.16 5.57 -13.56
CA GLY A 134 -6.47 6.76 -14.03
C GLY A 134 -7.08 8.01 -13.40
N GLY A 135 -6.25 8.97 -12.97
CA GLY A 135 -6.72 10.22 -12.40
C GLY A 135 -5.80 10.77 -11.31
N ASP A 136 -6.32 11.69 -10.51
CA ASP A 136 -5.61 12.15 -9.31
C ASP A 136 -5.63 11.05 -8.22
N PRO A 137 -4.47 10.68 -7.66
CA PRO A 137 -4.41 9.63 -6.65
C PRO A 137 -5.26 9.87 -5.41
N ALA A 138 -5.38 11.13 -4.96
CA ALA A 138 -6.15 11.45 -3.76
C ALA A 138 -7.64 11.16 -3.99
N ASP A 139 -8.16 11.58 -5.14
CA ASP A 139 -9.56 11.34 -5.51
C ASP A 139 -9.85 9.84 -5.66
N MET A 140 -8.94 9.10 -6.29
CA MET A 140 -9.12 7.65 -6.51
C MET A 140 -9.07 6.86 -5.21
N ILE A 141 -8.14 7.19 -4.31
CA ILE A 141 -8.08 6.55 -2.98
C ILE A 141 -9.31 6.92 -2.15
N ALA A 142 -9.77 8.17 -2.21
CA ALA A 142 -10.99 8.61 -1.53
C ALA A 142 -12.28 7.97 -2.09
N GLU A 143 -12.28 7.54 -3.35
CA GLU A 143 -13.36 6.73 -3.93
C GLU A 143 -13.29 5.26 -3.48
N LEU A 144 -12.11 4.63 -3.56
CA LEU A 144 -11.90 3.26 -3.07
C LEU A 144 -12.28 3.12 -1.60
N ALA A 145 -12.02 4.16 -0.84
CA ALA A 145 -12.39 4.32 0.54
C ALA A 145 -13.90 4.24 0.83
N ARG A 146 -14.74 4.66 -0.12
CA ARG A 146 -16.19 4.76 0.07
C ARG A 146 -16.95 3.52 -0.39
N ARG A 147 -16.28 2.58 -1.06
CA ARG A 147 -16.83 1.31 -1.52
C ARG A 147 -17.09 0.39 -0.33
#